data_AF-A0A211ZFL0-F1
#
_entry.id   AF-A0A211ZFL0-F1
#
_cell.length_a   1.000
_cell.length_b   1.000
_cell.length_c   1.000
_cell.angle_alpha   90.00
_cell.angle_beta   90.00
_cell.angle_gamma   90.00
#
_symmetry.space_group_name_H-M   'P 1'
#
loop_
_entity.id
_entity.type
_entity.pdbx_description
1 polymer ?
#
loop_
_entity_poly.entity_id
_entity_poly.type
_entity_poly.pdbx_seq_one_letter_code
_entity_poly.pdbx_strand_id
1 'polypeptide(L)'
;MRDRALTLLAFLWGVAEASLFFVVPDVPVSLIALARGGRAGLRAAVAAAAGAMVGGTALAVFASHAPQAAIALVDAVPAISPAMIARLQGMMAGTDSAAGLAGVLILASLSGIPYKIAAASAPGLGIPVWELALLTPLVRLPRFVALAGAGALLHRLTPAMPGWMQPLRVRLLLAALGWSAFYVNYWMQVGG
;
A
#
# COMPACT_ATOMS: atom_id res chain seq x y z
N MET A 1 24.55 -8.14 -2.36
CA MET A 1 23.45 -8.92 -2.98
C MET A 1 22.17 -8.90 -2.14
N ARG A 2 22.22 -9.08 -0.82
CA ARG A 2 21.04 -9.15 0.06
C ARG A 2 20.14 -7.91 0.05
N ASP A 3 20.71 -6.71 0.02
CA ASP A 3 19.92 -5.47 0.02
C ASP A 3 19.15 -5.25 -1.29
N ARG A 4 19.74 -5.63 -2.44
CA ARG A 4 19.05 -5.54 -3.75
C ARG A 4 17.84 -6.47 -3.82
N ALA A 5 17.96 -7.67 -3.26
CA ALA A 5 16.85 -8.62 -3.19
C ALA A 5 15.68 -8.08 -2.35
N LEU A 6 15.97 -7.41 -1.22
CA LEU A 6 14.93 -6.79 -0.38
C LEU A 6 14.26 -5.60 -1.08
N THR A 7 15.02 -4.80 -1.81
CA THR A 7 14.47 -3.71 -2.64
C THR A 7 13.59 -4.26 -3.75
N LEU A 8 14.02 -5.32 -4.43
CA LEU A 8 13.23 -6.00 -5.46
C LEU A 8 11.95 -6.61 -4.88
N LEU A 9 12.04 -7.25 -3.70
CA LEU A 9 10.87 -7.76 -2.98
C LEU A 9 9.86 -6.64 -2.72
N ALA A 10 10.30 -5.50 -2.18
CA ALA A 10 9.42 -4.35 -1.93
C ALA A 10 8.79 -3.79 -3.21
N PHE A 11 9.57 -3.72 -4.30
CA PHE A 11 9.07 -3.32 -5.61
C PHE A 11 7.98 -4.28 -6.12
N LEU A 12 8.27 -5.58 -6.19
CA LEU A 12 7.31 -6.59 -6.65
C LEU A 12 6.06 -6.64 -5.77
N TRP A 13 6.22 -6.42 -4.46
CA TRP A 13 5.09 -6.32 -3.54
C TRP A 13 4.21 -5.10 -3.84
N GLY A 14 4.83 -3.95 -4.14
CA GLY A 14 4.12 -2.75 -4.59
C GLY A 14 3.33 -2.99 -5.88
N VAL A 15 3.95 -3.65 -6.87
CA VAL A 15 3.27 -4.02 -8.13
C VAL A 15 2.08 -4.94 -7.84
N ALA A 16 2.32 -6.01 -7.08
CA ALA A 16 1.31 -7.02 -6.77
C ALA A 16 0.13 -6.40 -6.01
N GLU A 17 0.38 -5.59 -4.98
CA GLU A 17 -0.72 -5.01 -4.20
C GLU A 17 -1.49 -3.94 -4.97
N ALA A 18 -0.83 -3.09 -5.76
CA ALA A 18 -1.52 -2.05 -6.52
C ALA A 18 -2.38 -2.62 -7.66
N SER A 19 -2.09 -3.86 -8.07
CA SER A 19 -2.91 -4.63 -9.00
C SER A 19 -3.98 -5.44 -8.25
N LEU A 20 -3.62 -6.59 -7.66
CA LEU A 20 -4.61 -7.58 -7.17
C LEU A 20 -4.30 -8.21 -5.81
N PHE A 21 -3.12 -8.01 -5.24
CA PHE A 21 -2.74 -8.65 -3.98
C PHE A 21 -3.31 -7.90 -2.77
N PHE A 22 -3.84 -8.61 -1.78
CA PHE A 22 -4.57 -8.00 -0.65
C PHE A 22 -3.66 -7.56 0.51
N VAL A 23 -2.42 -8.02 0.57
CA VAL A 23 -1.49 -7.65 1.65
C VAL A 23 -0.72 -6.38 1.30
N VAL A 24 -0.86 -5.35 2.14
CA VAL A 24 -0.25 -4.04 1.95
C VAL A 24 1.29 -4.08 1.97
N PRO A 25 1.98 -3.23 1.17
CA PRO A 25 3.44 -3.15 1.14
C PRO A 25 4.07 -2.66 2.46
N ASP A 26 3.27 -2.09 3.36
CA ASP A 26 3.64 -1.69 4.70
C ASP A 26 4.31 -2.83 5.49
N VAL A 27 3.88 -4.08 5.26
CA VAL A 27 4.42 -5.27 5.93
C VAL A 27 5.91 -5.46 5.59
N PRO A 28 6.31 -5.75 4.33
CA PRO A 28 7.72 -5.93 4.01
C PRO A 28 8.55 -4.66 4.28
N VAL A 29 8.00 -3.45 4.04
CA VAL A 29 8.73 -2.20 4.28
C VAL A 29 9.10 -2.02 5.76
N SER A 30 8.15 -2.21 6.67
CA SER A 30 8.40 -2.10 8.11
C SER A 30 9.34 -3.19 8.63
N LEU A 31 9.20 -4.44 8.14
CA LEU A 31 10.07 -5.55 8.52
C LEU A 31 11.51 -5.37 8.01
N ILE A 32 11.70 -4.86 6.79
CA ILE A 32 13.02 -4.52 6.25
C ILE A 32 13.67 -3.42 7.10
N ALA A 33 12.92 -2.37 7.44
CA ALA A 33 13.42 -1.28 8.28
C ALA A 33 13.80 -1.75 9.69
N LEU A 34 13.00 -2.62 10.29
CA LEU A 34 13.27 -3.25 11.58
C LEU A 34 14.55 -4.11 11.56
N ALA A 35 14.74 -4.89 10.49
CA ALA A 35 15.87 -5.80 10.37
C ALA A 35 17.18 -5.11 9.99
N ARG A 36 17.11 -4.05 9.17
CA ARG A 36 18.28 -3.47 8.48
C ARG A 36 18.46 -1.97 8.71
N GLY A 37 17.57 -1.34 9.47
CA GLY A 37 17.61 0.07 9.81
C GLY A 37 16.97 0.99 8.77
N GLY A 38 16.95 2.29 9.09
CA GLY A 38 16.17 3.29 8.34
C GLY A 38 16.57 3.48 6.88
N ARG A 39 17.86 3.37 6.52
CA ARG A 39 18.30 3.50 5.12
C ARG A 39 17.73 2.38 4.24
N ALA A 40 17.70 1.15 4.75
CA ALA A 40 17.11 0.01 4.03
C ALA A 40 15.59 0.14 3.95
N GLY A 41 14.94 0.58 5.03
CA GLY A 41 13.52 0.88 5.07
C GLY A 41 13.09 1.92 4.04
N LEU A 42 13.83 3.05 3.96
CA LEU A 42 13.53 4.12 3.00
C LEU A 42 13.68 3.64 1.54
N ARG A 43 14.73 2.86 1.24
CA ARG A 43 14.88 2.24 -0.09
C ARG A 43 13.72 1.30 -0.42
N ALA A 44 13.27 0.50 0.55
CA ALA A 44 12.11 -0.36 0.38
C ALA A 44 10.82 0.45 0.15
N ALA A 45 10.61 1.54 0.88
CA ALA A 45 9.45 2.42 0.71
C ALA A 45 9.40 3.05 -0.69
N VAL A 46 10.53 3.58 -1.17
CA VAL A 46 10.64 4.16 -2.52
C VAL A 46 10.41 3.07 -3.59
N ALA A 47 11.01 1.89 -3.42
CA ALA A 47 10.82 0.78 -4.35
C ALA A 47 9.36 0.29 -4.38
N ALA A 48 8.70 0.18 -3.23
CA ALA A 48 7.29 -0.18 -3.14
C ALA A 48 6.38 0.88 -3.80
N ALA A 49 6.68 2.17 -3.62
CA ALA A 49 5.95 3.25 -4.29
C ALA A 49 6.12 3.20 -5.82
N ALA A 50 7.34 2.96 -6.31
CA ALA A 50 7.60 2.79 -7.73
C ALA A 50 6.90 1.55 -8.30
N GLY A 51 6.92 0.44 -7.57
CA GLY A 51 6.18 -0.77 -7.94
C GLY A 51 4.67 -0.53 -7.97
N ALA A 52 4.13 0.18 -6.97
CA ALA A 52 2.71 0.52 -6.91
C ALA A 52 2.29 1.42 -8.07
N MET A 53 3.13 2.36 -8.50
CA MET A 53 2.91 3.15 -9.70
C MET A 53 2.80 2.23 -10.93
N VAL A 54 3.74 1.30 -11.13
CA VAL A 54 3.70 0.36 -12.27
C VAL A 54 2.44 -0.52 -12.23
N GLY A 55 2.13 -1.13 -11.09
CA GLY A 55 0.95 -2.00 -10.94
C GLY A 55 -0.37 -1.25 -11.10
N GLY A 56 -0.48 -0.07 -10.51
CA GLY A 56 -1.64 0.80 -10.62
C GLY A 56 -1.85 1.31 -12.04
N THR A 57 -0.79 1.75 -12.71
CA THR A 57 -0.82 2.14 -14.12
C THR A 57 -1.24 0.98 -15.01
N ALA A 58 -0.69 -0.23 -14.82
CA ALA A 58 -1.09 -1.40 -15.60
C ALA A 58 -2.58 -1.72 -15.43
N LEU A 59 -3.10 -1.66 -14.20
CA LEU A 59 -4.52 -1.85 -13.92
C LEU A 59 -5.39 -0.74 -14.55
N ALA A 60 -4.94 0.51 -14.50
CA ALA A 60 -5.67 1.64 -15.10
C ALA A 60 -5.68 1.56 -16.64
N VAL A 61 -4.58 1.13 -17.28
CA VAL A 61 -4.55 0.85 -18.72
C VAL A 61 -5.49 -0.31 -19.07
N PHE A 62 -5.53 -1.36 -18.26
CA PHE A 62 -6.50 -2.43 -18.47
C PHE A 62 -7.95 -1.91 -18.36
N ALA A 63 -8.22 -1.10 -17.33
CA ALA A 63 -9.53 -0.50 -17.10
C ALA A 63 -9.95 0.49 -18.20
N SER A 64 -9.02 1.13 -18.92
CA SER A 64 -9.39 1.98 -20.07
C SER A 64 -9.92 1.20 -21.27
N HIS A 65 -9.61 -0.10 -21.36
CA HIS A 65 -10.08 -0.98 -22.43
C HIS A 65 -11.24 -1.88 -22.00
N ALA A 66 -11.29 -2.26 -20.71
CA ALA A 66 -12.33 -3.12 -20.15
C ALA A 66 -12.77 -2.66 -18.74
N PRO A 67 -13.49 -1.53 -18.62
CA PRO A 67 -13.84 -0.93 -17.33
C PRO A 67 -14.62 -1.89 -16.41
N GLN A 68 -15.64 -2.57 -16.95
CA GLN A 68 -16.48 -3.48 -16.15
C GLN A 68 -15.68 -4.69 -15.66
N ALA A 69 -14.79 -5.23 -16.51
CA ALA A 69 -13.93 -6.34 -16.13
C ALA A 69 -12.90 -5.93 -15.06
N ALA A 70 -12.34 -4.72 -15.15
CA ALA A 70 -11.41 -4.20 -14.15
C ALA A 70 -12.06 -4.03 -12.78
N ILE A 71 -13.29 -3.50 -12.73
CA ILE A 71 -14.06 -3.38 -11.48
C ILE A 71 -14.40 -4.76 -10.92
N ALA A 72 -14.89 -5.70 -11.74
CA ALA A 72 -15.18 -7.06 -11.30
C ALA A 72 -13.95 -7.78 -10.74
N LEU A 73 -12.78 -7.56 -11.37
CA LEU A 73 -11.51 -8.13 -10.91
C LEU A 73 -11.08 -7.54 -9.56
N VAL A 74 -11.28 -6.25 -9.34
CA VAL A 74 -11.02 -5.58 -8.05
C VAL A 74 -12.01 -6.02 -6.98
N ASP A 75 -13.29 -6.17 -7.31
CA ASP A 75 -14.34 -6.63 -6.39
C ASP A 75 -14.10 -8.08 -5.93
N ALA A 76 -13.50 -8.91 -6.78
CA ALA A 76 -13.09 -10.27 -6.42
C ALA A 76 -11.86 -10.32 -5.47
N VAL A 77 -11.17 -9.20 -5.25
CA VAL A 77 -10.04 -9.16 -4.32
C VAL A 77 -10.57 -9.26 -2.89
N PRO A 78 -9.97 -10.13 -2.04
CA PRO A 78 -10.43 -10.30 -0.68
C PRO A 78 -10.37 -8.97 0.12
N ALA A 79 -11.36 -8.76 0.99
CA ALA A 79 -11.55 -7.54 1.79
C ALA A 79 -11.79 -6.25 0.97
N ILE A 80 -12.42 -6.39 -0.19
CA ILE A 80 -13.05 -5.28 -0.92
C ILE A 80 -14.55 -5.52 -0.93
N SER A 81 -15.33 -4.49 -0.60
CA SER A 81 -16.79 -4.54 -0.69
C SER A 81 -17.30 -3.60 -1.78
N PRO A 82 -18.45 -3.90 -2.40
CA PRO A 82 -19.09 -2.99 -3.37
C PRO A 82 -19.34 -1.59 -2.81
N ALA A 83 -19.64 -1.48 -1.50
CA ALA A 83 -19.82 -0.21 -0.83
C ALA A 83 -18.53 0.64 -0.77
N MET A 84 -17.36 0.01 -0.59
CA MET A 84 -16.06 0.70 -0.65
C MET A 84 -15.78 1.22 -2.06
N ILE A 85 -16.11 0.44 -3.09
CA ILE A 85 -15.96 0.84 -4.49
C ILE A 85 -16.84 2.06 -4.78
N ALA A 86 -18.14 1.98 -4.49
CA ALA A 86 -19.08 3.08 -4.71
C ALA A 86 -18.68 4.34 -3.94
N ARG A 87 -18.25 4.20 -2.68
CA ARG A 87 -17.78 5.32 -1.86
C ARG A 87 -16.58 6.01 -2.47
N LEU A 88 -15.56 5.27 -2.90
CA LEU A 88 -14.36 5.88 -3.49
C LEU A 88 -14.66 6.54 -4.84
N GLN A 89 -15.46 5.88 -5.68
CA GLN A 89 -15.92 6.46 -6.95
C GLN A 89 -16.66 7.78 -6.74
N GLY A 90 -17.57 7.84 -5.77
CA GLY A 90 -18.28 9.07 -5.41
C GLY A 90 -17.34 10.18 -4.94
N MET A 91 -16.34 9.85 -4.10
CA MET A 91 -15.34 10.84 -3.67
C MET A 91 -14.46 11.34 -4.82
N MET A 92 -14.05 10.46 -5.74
CA MET A 92 -13.21 10.83 -6.91
C MET A 92 -14.00 11.62 -7.96
N ALA A 93 -15.28 11.31 -8.18
CA ALA A 93 -16.12 12.03 -9.12
C ALA A 93 -16.41 13.48 -8.67
N GLY A 94 -16.35 13.75 -7.36
CA GLY A 94 -16.54 15.09 -6.80
C GLY A 94 -15.29 15.97 -6.81
N THR A 95 -14.18 15.55 -7.43
CA THR A 95 -12.94 16.33 -7.46
C THR A 95 -12.66 16.92 -8.84
N ASP A 96 -12.54 18.25 -8.91
CA ASP A 96 -12.28 18.97 -10.17
C ASP A 96 -10.79 19.32 -10.37
N SER A 97 -9.91 18.89 -9.46
CA SER A 97 -8.47 19.19 -9.51
C SER A 97 -7.60 18.03 -9.06
N ALA A 98 -6.38 17.97 -9.59
CA ALA A 98 -5.38 16.99 -9.19
C ALA A 98 -5.05 17.03 -7.68
N ALA A 99 -5.08 18.22 -7.07
CA ALA A 99 -4.88 18.39 -5.63
C ALA A 99 -6.05 17.81 -4.81
N GLY A 100 -7.29 18.03 -5.27
CA GLY A 100 -8.48 17.41 -4.68
C GLY A 100 -8.44 15.89 -4.78
N LEU A 101 -8.10 15.36 -5.96
CA LEU A 101 -7.93 13.93 -6.19
C LEU A 101 -6.84 13.34 -5.28
N ALA A 102 -5.68 14.00 -5.18
CA ALA A 102 -4.61 13.58 -4.27
C ALA A 102 -5.09 13.54 -2.81
N GLY A 103 -5.86 14.54 -2.37
CA GLY A 103 -6.44 14.58 -1.03
C GLY A 103 -7.39 13.41 -0.76
N VAL A 104 -8.29 13.12 -1.70
CA VAL A 104 -9.20 11.96 -1.63
C VAL A 104 -8.42 10.65 -1.54
N LEU A 105 -7.40 10.48 -2.39
CA LEU A 105 -6.59 9.26 -2.41
C LEU A 105 -5.74 9.08 -1.15
N ILE A 106 -5.23 10.17 -0.57
CA ILE A 106 -4.54 10.15 0.73
C ILE A 106 -5.52 9.73 1.84
N LEU A 107 -6.70 10.35 1.89
CA LEU A 107 -7.72 10.01 2.88
C LEU A 107 -8.19 8.55 2.74
N ALA A 108 -8.38 8.08 1.51
CA ALA A 108 -8.71 6.68 1.21
C ALA A 108 -7.61 5.72 1.70
N SER A 109 -6.34 6.04 1.44
CA SER A 109 -5.18 5.28 1.92
C SER A 109 -5.13 5.20 3.46
N LEU A 110 -5.48 6.28 4.17
CA LEU A 110 -5.54 6.30 5.63
C LEU A 110 -6.78 5.59 6.20
N SER A 111 -7.89 5.58 5.45
CA SER A 111 -9.16 4.96 5.86
C SER A 111 -9.23 3.45 5.57
N GLY A 112 -8.14 2.85 5.08
CA GLY A 112 -8.11 1.42 4.74
C GLY A 112 -8.79 1.07 3.41
N ILE A 113 -9.07 2.06 2.56
CA ILE A 113 -9.62 1.82 1.22
C ILE A 113 -8.46 1.50 0.26
N PRO A 114 -8.46 0.31 -0.39
CA PRO A 114 -7.37 -0.09 -1.28
C PRO A 114 -7.24 0.81 -2.52
N TYR A 115 -6.01 1.20 -2.82
CA TYR A 115 -5.69 2.07 -3.95
C TYR A 115 -6.12 1.49 -5.32
N LYS A 116 -6.15 0.15 -5.47
CA LYS A 116 -6.56 -0.52 -6.72
C LYS A 116 -7.98 -0.18 -7.17
N ILE A 117 -8.86 0.19 -6.24
CA ILE A 117 -10.20 0.70 -6.56
C ILE A 117 -10.10 2.01 -7.36
N ALA A 118 -9.20 2.92 -6.96
CA ALA A 118 -8.95 4.15 -7.70
C ALA A 118 -8.37 3.85 -9.08
N ALA A 119 -7.42 2.92 -9.17
CA ALA A 119 -6.81 2.53 -10.45
C ALA A 119 -7.81 1.93 -11.44
N ALA A 120 -8.70 1.06 -10.99
CA ALA A 120 -9.75 0.49 -11.84
C ALA A 120 -10.86 1.50 -12.20
N SER A 121 -11.11 2.50 -11.35
CA SER A 121 -12.20 3.48 -11.55
C SER A 121 -11.78 4.72 -12.34
N ALA A 122 -10.51 5.13 -12.25
CA ALA A 122 -10.02 6.40 -12.80
C ALA A 122 -10.36 6.61 -14.30
N PRO A 123 -10.13 5.64 -15.22
CA PRO A 123 -10.45 5.85 -16.62
C PRO A 123 -11.95 6.08 -16.88
N GLY A 124 -12.81 5.37 -16.16
CA GLY A 124 -14.27 5.52 -16.28
C GLY A 124 -14.79 6.87 -15.74
N LEU A 125 -14.01 7.53 -14.89
CA LEU A 125 -14.28 8.86 -14.35
C LEU A 125 -13.61 9.98 -15.17
N GLY A 126 -12.99 9.66 -16.31
CA GLY A 126 -12.29 10.64 -17.14
C GLY A 126 -10.92 11.08 -16.57
N ILE A 127 -10.44 10.44 -15.51
CA ILE A 127 -9.12 10.75 -14.93
C ILE A 127 -8.04 10.11 -15.81
N PRO A 128 -7.07 10.89 -16.31
CA PRO A 128 -6.01 10.37 -17.15
C PRO A 128 -5.12 9.38 -16.40
N VAL A 129 -4.72 8.29 -17.07
CA VAL A 129 -3.84 7.27 -16.49
C VAL A 129 -2.49 7.85 -16.05
N TRP A 130 -1.95 8.82 -16.79
CA TRP A 130 -0.68 9.47 -16.44
C TRP A 130 -0.79 10.31 -15.16
N GLU A 131 -1.94 10.96 -14.93
CA GLU A 131 -2.19 11.76 -13.74
C GLU A 131 -2.22 10.84 -12.51
N LEU A 132 -2.98 9.74 -12.61
CA LEU A 132 -3.00 8.72 -11.58
C LEU A 132 -1.60 8.14 -11.31
N ALA A 133 -0.82 7.85 -12.36
CA ALA A 133 0.54 7.33 -12.23
C ALA A 133 1.43 8.28 -11.41
N LEU A 134 1.41 9.58 -11.72
CA LEU A 134 2.19 10.60 -10.99
C LEU A 134 1.69 10.81 -9.56
N LEU A 135 0.38 10.73 -9.32
CA LEU A 135 -0.19 10.85 -7.99
C LEU A 135 0.12 9.62 -7.10
N THR A 136 0.39 8.46 -7.69
CA THR A 136 0.56 7.21 -6.94
C THR A 136 1.72 7.28 -5.94
N PRO A 137 2.95 7.68 -6.32
CA PRO A 137 4.02 7.90 -5.35
C PRO A 137 3.67 8.97 -4.30
N LEU A 138 3.03 10.08 -4.71
CA LEU A 138 2.69 11.18 -3.80
C LEU A 138 1.71 10.74 -2.70
N VAL A 139 0.74 9.91 -3.05
CA VAL A 139 -0.28 9.41 -2.11
C VAL A 139 0.29 8.30 -1.21
N ARG A 140 1.11 7.41 -1.77
CA ARG A 140 1.49 6.15 -1.10
C ARG A 140 2.81 6.22 -0.36
N LEU A 141 3.79 6.96 -0.89
CA LEU A 141 5.11 7.08 -0.28
C LEU A 141 5.06 7.63 1.16
N PRO A 142 4.23 8.63 1.53
CA PRO A 142 4.17 9.12 2.91
C PRO A 142 3.84 8.00 3.91
N ARG A 143 2.86 7.16 3.59
CA ARG A 143 2.48 6.00 4.41
C ARG A 143 3.63 4.99 4.50
N PHE A 144 4.28 4.65 3.38
CA PHE A 144 5.41 3.71 3.40
C PHE A 144 6.62 4.25 4.17
N VAL A 145 6.91 5.55 4.07
CA VAL A 145 7.98 6.21 4.82
C VAL A 145 7.65 6.23 6.31
N ALA A 146 6.41 6.50 6.71
CA ALA A 146 5.99 6.46 8.11
C ALA A 146 6.21 5.06 8.71
N LEU A 147 5.79 4.01 8.00
CA LEU A 147 5.97 2.63 8.47
C LEU A 147 7.43 2.17 8.44
N ALA A 148 8.22 2.61 7.47
CA ALA A 148 9.67 2.44 7.48
C ALA A 148 10.30 3.15 8.70
N GLY A 149 9.82 4.35 9.03
CA GLY A 149 10.23 5.11 10.21
C GLY A 149 9.95 4.37 11.51
N ALA A 150 8.76 3.79 11.66
CA ALA A 150 8.39 2.98 12.81
C ALA A 150 9.30 1.75 12.97
N GLY A 151 9.54 1.00 11.88
CA GLY A 151 10.48 -0.13 11.89
C GLY A 151 11.91 0.31 12.23
N ALA A 152 12.37 1.44 11.68
CA ALA A 152 13.68 2.00 11.96
C ALA A 152 13.83 2.48 13.41
N LEU A 153 12.78 3.04 14.00
CA LEU A 153 12.75 3.43 15.41
C LEU A 153 12.88 2.19 16.30
N LEU A 154 12.11 1.13 16.05
CA LEU A 154 12.24 -0.14 16.76
C LEU A 154 13.63 -0.76 16.60
N HIS A 155 14.23 -0.65 15.42
CA HIS A 155 15.61 -1.06 15.20
C HIS A 155 16.60 -0.29 16.09
N ARG A 156 16.45 1.04 16.17
CA ARG A 156 17.31 1.91 16.99
C ARG A 156 17.13 1.72 18.48
N LEU A 157 15.90 1.47 18.94
CA LEU A 157 15.57 1.25 20.34
C LEU A 157 15.94 -0.15 20.85
N THR A 158 16.34 -1.06 19.96
CA THR A 158 16.66 -2.45 20.31
C THR A 158 17.66 -2.59 21.48
N PRO A 159 18.75 -1.80 21.59
CA PRO A 159 19.67 -1.89 22.72
C PRO A 159 19.05 -1.52 24.07
N ALA A 160 17.98 -0.70 24.07
CA ALA A 160 17.25 -0.31 25.27
C ALA A 160 16.08 -1.25 25.61
N MET A 161 15.81 -2.26 24.77
CA MET A 161 14.75 -3.24 25.01
C MET A 161 15.22 -4.35 25.97
N PRO A 162 14.28 -5.02 26.67
CA PRO A 162 14.57 -6.22 27.45
C PRO A 162 15.38 -7.25 26.66
N GLY A 163 16.31 -7.96 27.31
CA GLY A 163 17.21 -8.92 26.65
C GLY A 163 16.50 -9.97 25.79
N TRP A 164 15.30 -10.41 26.20
CA TRP A 164 14.49 -11.37 25.43
C TRP A 164 13.96 -10.80 24.10
N MET A 165 13.84 -9.48 23.96
CA MET A 165 13.41 -8.79 22.74
C MET A 165 14.56 -8.41 21.80
N GLN A 166 15.81 -8.47 22.25
CA GLN A 166 16.95 -8.10 21.40
C GLN A 166 17.13 -9.01 20.18
N PRO A 167 16.92 -10.35 20.27
CA PRO A 167 17.03 -11.24 19.13
C PRO A 167 16.12 -10.79 17.98
N LEU A 168 16.69 -10.64 16.78
CA LEU A 168 15.95 -10.20 15.59
C LEU A 168 14.73 -11.08 15.30
N ARG A 169 14.85 -12.39 15.53
CA ARG A 169 13.76 -13.36 15.33
C ARG A 169 12.53 -13.03 16.19
N VAL A 170 12.74 -12.64 17.44
CA VAL A 170 11.66 -12.26 18.36
C VAL A 170 11.00 -10.97 17.89
N ARG A 171 11.78 -9.95 17.50
CA ARG A 171 11.22 -8.68 16.99
C ARG A 171 10.43 -8.87 15.70
N LEU A 172 10.93 -9.70 14.79
CA LEU A 172 10.21 -10.04 13.55
C LEU A 172 8.93 -10.83 13.85
N LEU A 173 8.94 -11.75 14.82
CA LEU A 173 7.74 -12.46 15.26
C LEU A 173 6.71 -11.51 15.85
N LEU A 174 7.12 -10.62 16.75
CA LEU A 174 6.22 -9.62 17.36
C LEU A 174 5.64 -8.68 16.30
N ALA A 175 6.47 -8.22 15.35
CA ALA A 175 6.00 -7.40 14.24
C ALA A 175 5.02 -8.17 13.33
N ALA A 176 5.29 -9.45 13.05
CA ALA A 176 4.39 -10.30 12.28
C ALA A 176 3.05 -10.51 13.01
N LEU A 177 3.07 -10.76 14.32
CA LEU A 177 1.86 -10.86 15.15
C LEU A 177 1.07 -9.55 15.17
N GLY A 178 1.74 -8.40 15.25
CA GLY A 178 1.11 -7.09 15.15
C GLY A 178 0.40 -6.88 13.81
N TRP A 179 1.04 -7.27 12.70
CA TRP A 179 0.41 -7.26 11.38
C TRP A 179 -0.75 -8.23 11.27
N SER A 180 -0.64 -9.45 11.81
CA SER A 180 -1.74 -10.41 11.85
C SER A 180 -2.93 -9.85 12.62
N ALA A 181 -2.72 -9.24 13.78
CA ALA A 181 -3.77 -8.59 14.56
C ALA A 181 -4.43 -7.43 13.81
N PHE A 182 -3.64 -6.61 13.11
CA PHE A 182 -4.14 -5.56 12.23
C PHE A 182 -5.07 -6.13 11.15
N TYR A 183 -4.66 -7.20 10.46
CA TYR A 183 -5.51 -7.81 9.44
C TYR A 183 -6.77 -8.42 10.05
N VAL A 184 -6.68 -9.17 11.15
CA VAL A 184 -7.86 -9.72 11.83
C VAL A 184 -8.89 -8.63 12.13
N ASN A 185 -8.44 -7.50 12.71
CA ASN A 185 -9.32 -6.36 12.98
C ASN A 185 -9.86 -5.72 11.68
N TYR A 186 -9.03 -5.55 10.65
CA TYR A 186 -9.48 -5.02 9.35
C TYR A 186 -10.59 -5.89 8.74
N TRP A 187 -10.41 -7.21 8.75
CA TRP A 187 -11.38 -8.17 8.24
C TRP A 187 -12.69 -8.15 9.03
N MET A 188 -12.64 -8.00 10.35
CA MET A 188 -13.83 -7.85 11.19
C MET A 188 -14.64 -6.59 10.86
N GLN A 189 -13.97 -5.52 10.41
CA GLN A 189 -14.64 -4.27 10.01
C GLN A 189 -15.20 -4.31 8.59
N VAL A 190 -14.58 -5.07 7.68
CA VAL A 190 -15.01 -5.18 6.28
C VAL A 190 -16.08 -6.27 6.08
N GLY A 191 -16.03 -7.35 6.87
CA GLY A 191 -16.98 -8.46 6.79
C GLY A 191 -18.16 -8.39 7.77
N GLY A 192 -18.21 -7.35 8.62
CA GLY A 192 -19.29 -7.09 9.57
C GLY A 192 -20.37 -6.16 9.04
#